data_AF-A0A3C1SCD9-F1
#
_entry.id   AF-A0A3C1SCD9-F1
#
_cell.length_a   1.000
_cell.length_b   1.000
_cell.length_c   1.000
_cell.angle_alpha   90.00
_cell.angle_beta   90.00
_cell.angle_gamma   90.00
#
_symmetry.space_group_name_H-M   'P 1'
#
loop_
_entity.id
_entity.type
_entity.pdbx_description
1 polymer ?
#
loop_
_entity_poly.entity_id
_entity_poly.type
_entity_poly.pdbx_seq_one_letter_code
_entity_poly.pdbx_strand_id
1 'polypeptide(L)'
;MKKRFTSYLQGRITLMFLGLTFLIYGLISAYWIFGLQPRLRAEAESGAKVLAYAQSQTLAYVLSSLEGDFRRAKLQQAMDRILLLTNPNIEGTFILGVELEVDYDVIKSDKKDLDIRRGRIGCQDCFLTEIPLYSDNSRELMGIVRFHSNGDFFQRLKTDVKNKIYIGSAGMFLLIVLTWRLLFFLLKPLNMLADSLRRHEIETVMEPLPPLHGLVSEEIRLVKEALDVLFQKTNRYTEELQQTYNDLREAQTQLIQSAKLASIGELSAGVAHELNQPLMVIRTTIQLIVRYISKGHTDILQFKEQFEKIEKNTTRMMNIINHLRVFSRQSSTEFVPVNVSKVIEDAFMMISEQLRLRSIIVEKQLLPDIPSVHGDPNQLEQVFLNLITNARDAITAKSATDMHHLGKLEIITKISDDCESDIEILFKDNGCGIPQDIRDKIFDPFFTTKEVGQGTGLGLSISYGIIRDHQGSIHIVETSAAGTVFRVILPFSASNTETPLPRTLP
;
A
#
# COMPACT_ATOMS: atom_id res chain seq x y z
N MET A 1 4.63 0.58 4.90
CA MET A 1 4.98 -0.87 4.76
C MET A 1 5.93 -1.22 3.60
N LYS A 2 6.18 -0.34 2.62
CA LYS A 2 6.89 -0.63 1.35
C LYS A 2 8.39 -1.02 1.42
N LYS A 3 9.16 -0.60 2.43
CA LYS A 3 10.61 -0.96 2.55
C LYS A 3 10.89 -2.32 3.23
N ARG A 4 9.87 -2.99 3.79
CA ARG A 4 10.08 -4.15 4.66
C ARG A 4 10.35 -5.47 3.93
N PHE A 5 9.94 -5.65 2.68
CA PHE A 5 9.97 -6.98 2.04
C PHE A 5 11.27 -7.28 1.28
N THR A 6 11.83 -6.31 0.55
CA THR A 6 13.18 -6.44 -0.06
C THR A 6 14.27 -6.55 1.01
N SER A 7 14.11 -5.82 2.12
CA SER A 7 14.96 -6.01 3.30
C SER A 7 14.76 -7.39 3.96
N TYR A 8 13.59 -8.03 3.78
CA TYR A 8 13.29 -9.32 4.40
C TYR A 8 13.96 -10.48 3.69
N LEU A 9 13.88 -10.57 2.35
CA LEU A 9 14.56 -11.64 1.61
C LEU A 9 16.09 -11.48 1.67
N GLN A 10 16.59 -10.26 1.45
CA GLN A 10 18.02 -9.97 1.58
C GLN A 10 18.51 -10.18 3.02
N GLY A 11 17.68 -9.82 4.00
CA GLY A 11 17.93 -10.08 5.41
C GLY A 11 18.01 -11.57 5.72
N ARG A 12 17.08 -12.38 5.23
CA ARG A 12 17.07 -13.85 5.43
C ARG A 12 18.26 -14.54 4.79
N ILE A 13 18.63 -14.16 3.57
CA ILE A 13 19.82 -14.71 2.90
C ILE A 13 21.07 -14.36 3.72
N THR A 14 21.23 -13.10 4.11
CA THR A 14 22.37 -12.66 4.92
C THR A 14 22.42 -13.40 6.27
N LEU A 15 21.27 -13.58 6.93
CA LEU A 15 21.16 -14.33 8.18
C LEU A 15 21.53 -15.81 8.01
N MET A 16 21.16 -16.42 6.88
CA MET A 16 21.50 -17.81 6.55
C MET A 16 23.02 -17.99 6.37
N PHE A 17 23.69 -17.09 5.64
CA PHE A 17 25.14 -17.10 5.47
C PHE A 17 25.87 -16.86 6.80
N LEU A 18 25.35 -15.98 7.65
CA LEU A 18 25.90 -15.73 8.99
C LEU A 18 25.74 -16.95 9.90
N GLY A 19 24.57 -17.60 9.87
CA GLY A 19 24.31 -18.83 10.60
C GLY A 19 25.20 -20.00 10.15
N LEU A 20 25.36 -20.19 8.83
CA LEU A 20 26.24 -21.20 8.26
C LEU A 20 27.70 -20.97 8.69
N THR A 21 28.15 -19.72 8.69
CA THR A 21 29.49 -19.35 9.14
C THR A 21 29.69 -19.73 10.61
N PHE A 22 28.77 -19.34 11.49
CA PHE A 22 28.85 -19.66 12.92
C PHE A 22 28.86 -21.17 13.17
N LEU A 23 28.03 -21.93 12.45
CA LEU A 23 27.98 -23.38 12.53
C LEU A 23 29.33 -24.02 12.16
N ILE A 24 29.92 -23.64 11.01
CA ILE A 24 31.18 -24.21 10.54
C ILE A 24 32.32 -23.91 11.53
N TYR A 25 32.44 -22.66 11.99
CA TYR A 25 33.47 -22.30 12.97
C TYR A 25 33.28 -22.98 14.33
N GLY A 26 32.02 -23.15 14.75
CA GLY A 26 31.67 -23.90 15.95
C GLY A 26 32.11 -25.36 15.86
N LEU A 27 31.83 -26.02 14.72
CA LEU A 27 32.24 -27.41 14.47
C LEU A 27 33.76 -27.57 14.42
N ILE A 28 34.47 -26.68 13.74
CA ILE A 28 35.95 -26.70 13.67
C ILE A 28 36.55 -26.52 15.07
N SER A 29 36.04 -25.57 15.86
CA SER A 29 36.51 -25.32 17.23
C SER A 29 36.23 -26.50 18.16
N ALA A 30 35.03 -27.09 18.07
CA ALA A 30 34.68 -28.28 18.84
C ALA A 30 35.57 -29.48 18.47
N TYR A 31 35.81 -29.70 17.17
CA TYR A 31 36.72 -30.74 16.71
C TYR A 31 38.15 -30.55 17.20
N TRP A 32 38.65 -29.31 17.24
CA TRP A 32 39.96 -29.00 17.80
C TRP A 32 40.04 -29.38 19.29
N ILE A 33 39.07 -28.91 20.10
CA ILE A 33 39.07 -29.07 21.56
C ILE A 33 38.87 -30.53 21.98
N PHE A 34 37.88 -31.22 21.39
CA PHE A 34 37.46 -32.53 21.83
C PHE A 34 38.06 -33.69 21.02
N GLY A 35 38.49 -33.43 19.79
CA GLY A 35 38.99 -34.46 18.87
C GLY A 35 40.50 -34.42 18.70
N LEU A 36 40.99 -33.37 18.06
CA LEU A 36 42.36 -33.34 17.54
C LEU A 36 43.41 -33.08 18.62
N GLN A 37 43.20 -32.08 19.49
CA GLN A 37 44.17 -31.73 20.53
C GLN A 37 44.43 -32.88 21.53
N PRO A 38 43.42 -33.59 22.05
CA PRO A 38 43.64 -34.73 22.95
C PRO A 38 44.39 -35.88 22.26
N ARG A 39 44.05 -36.19 21.00
CA ARG A 39 44.72 -37.24 20.22
C ARG A 39 46.20 -36.93 19.99
N LEU A 40 46.53 -35.69 19.62
CA LEU A 40 47.93 -35.27 19.46
C LEU A 40 48.73 -35.39 20.76
N ARG A 41 48.10 -35.10 21.91
CA ARG A 41 48.76 -35.23 23.22
C ARG A 41 49.02 -36.69 23.58
N ALA A 42 48.02 -37.55 23.37
CA ALA A 42 48.16 -38.99 23.62
C ALA A 42 49.27 -39.61 22.76
N GLU A 43 49.37 -39.22 21.49
CA GLU A 43 50.44 -39.68 20.59
C GLU A 43 51.82 -39.23 21.06
N ALA A 44 51.97 -37.96 21.46
CA ALA A 44 53.22 -37.44 21.99
C ALA A 44 53.64 -38.14 23.30
N GLU A 45 52.69 -38.39 24.19
CA GLU A 45 52.93 -39.12 25.43
C GLU A 45 53.34 -40.59 25.16
N SER A 46 52.66 -41.25 24.23
CA SER A 46 53.00 -42.62 23.79
C SER A 46 54.44 -42.68 23.25
N GLY A 47 54.81 -41.73 22.37
CA GLY A 47 56.17 -41.64 21.83
C GLY A 47 57.23 -41.42 22.92
N ALA A 48 56.94 -40.56 23.91
CA ALA A 48 57.82 -40.35 25.05
C ALA A 48 58.01 -41.63 25.87
N LYS A 49 56.93 -42.40 26.10
CA LYS A 49 56.99 -43.70 26.81
C LYS A 49 57.85 -44.72 26.08
N VAL A 50 57.69 -44.86 24.76
CA VAL A 50 58.48 -45.80 23.95
C VAL A 50 59.97 -45.45 24.01
N LEU A 51 60.31 -44.16 23.90
CA LEU A 51 61.70 -43.72 24.01
C LEU A 51 62.28 -43.99 25.41
N ALA A 52 61.53 -43.64 26.45
CA ALA A 52 61.93 -43.87 27.84
C ALA A 52 62.18 -45.37 28.11
N TYR A 53 61.32 -46.26 27.58
CA TYR A 53 61.48 -47.71 27.69
C TYR A 53 62.74 -48.22 26.98
N ALA A 54 63.03 -47.71 25.77
CA ALA A 54 64.26 -48.08 25.07
C ALA A 54 65.52 -47.66 25.86
N GLN A 55 65.51 -46.47 26.47
CA GLN A 55 66.65 -45.99 27.27
C GLN A 55 66.77 -46.69 28.63
N SER A 56 65.66 -47.14 29.23
CA SER A 56 65.66 -47.84 30.51
C SER A 56 66.42 -49.17 30.46
N GLN A 57 66.37 -49.88 29.32
CA GLN A 57 67.13 -51.13 29.12
C GLN A 57 68.64 -50.91 29.24
N THR A 58 69.15 -49.76 28.78
CA THR A 58 70.58 -49.42 28.91
C THR A 58 70.97 -49.24 30.38
N LEU A 59 70.10 -48.64 31.19
CA LEU A 59 70.33 -48.45 32.62
C LEU A 59 70.20 -49.77 33.40
N ALA A 60 69.21 -50.61 33.06
CA ALA A 60 69.05 -51.95 33.64
C ALA A 60 70.30 -52.81 33.43
N TYR A 61 70.85 -52.82 32.21
CA TYR A 61 72.07 -53.55 31.89
C TYR A 61 73.29 -53.07 32.72
N VAL A 62 73.46 -51.75 32.88
CA VAL A 62 74.58 -51.21 33.68
C VAL A 62 74.40 -51.51 35.17
N LEU A 63 73.16 -51.54 35.67
CA LEU A 63 72.82 -51.92 37.04
C LEU A 63 73.13 -53.40 37.32
N SER A 64 72.86 -54.31 36.37
CA SER A 64 73.01 -55.76 36.55
C SER A 64 74.42 -56.29 36.27
N SER A 65 75.18 -55.65 35.37
CA SER A 65 76.44 -56.22 34.83
C SER A 65 77.73 -55.81 35.54
N LEU A 66 77.70 -54.79 36.39
CA LEU A 66 78.88 -54.22 37.04
C LEU A 66 78.76 -54.30 38.56
N GLU A 67 79.85 -54.51 39.29
CA GLU A 67 79.90 -54.52 40.77
C GLU A 67 80.86 -53.44 41.32
N GLY A 68 80.60 -52.95 42.53
CA GLY A 68 81.47 -52.01 43.25
C GLY A 68 81.39 -50.53 42.81
N ASP A 69 82.36 -49.72 43.26
CA ASP A 69 82.36 -48.25 43.11
C ASP A 69 82.33 -47.76 41.64
N PHE A 70 82.67 -48.62 40.66
CA PHE A 70 82.60 -48.31 39.22
C PHE A 70 81.16 -48.24 38.66
N ARG A 71 80.20 -48.92 39.31
CA ARG A 71 78.79 -48.97 38.89
C ARG A 71 78.17 -47.58 38.86
N ARG A 72 78.41 -46.77 39.89
CA ARG A 72 77.89 -45.40 40.01
C ARG A 72 78.40 -44.48 38.91
N ALA A 73 79.71 -44.51 38.65
CA ALA A 73 80.32 -43.69 37.59
C ALA A 73 79.78 -44.06 36.20
N LYS A 74 79.55 -45.36 35.94
CA LYS A 74 78.97 -45.83 34.67
C LYS A 74 77.49 -45.49 34.53
N LEU A 75 76.71 -45.53 35.62
CA LEU A 75 75.31 -45.07 35.60
C LEU A 75 75.20 -43.58 35.33
N GLN A 76 76.05 -42.77 35.97
CA GLN A 76 76.12 -41.33 35.67
C GLN A 76 76.49 -41.10 34.21
N GLN A 77 77.49 -41.81 33.68
CA GLN A 77 77.89 -41.72 32.27
C GLN A 77 76.74 -42.13 31.31
N ALA A 78 75.98 -43.17 31.64
CA ALA A 78 74.84 -43.62 30.84
C ALA A 78 73.69 -42.60 30.87
N MET A 79 73.36 -42.07 32.04
CA MET A 79 72.35 -41.00 32.19
C MET A 79 72.75 -39.73 31.45
N ASP A 80 74.03 -39.34 31.50
CA ASP A 80 74.52 -38.17 30.76
C ASP A 80 74.42 -38.35 29.24
N ARG A 81 74.66 -39.57 28.73
CA ARG A 81 74.45 -39.87 27.30
C ARG A 81 72.98 -39.79 26.91
N ILE A 82 72.08 -40.26 27.76
CA ILE A 82 70.64 -40.17 27.55
C ILE A 82 70.19 -38.70 27.48
N LEU A 83 70.74 -37.84 28.34
CA LEU A 83 70.46 -36.40 28.32
C LEU A 83 70.98 -35.68 27.07
N LEU A 84 71.95 -36.27 26.35
CA LEU A 84 72.49 -35.74 25.10
C LEU A 84 71.70 -36.19 23.86
N LEU A 85 70.66 -37.02 24.01
CA LEU A 85 69.82 -37.44 22.90
C LEU A 85 69.05 -36.23 22.36
N THR A 86 69.38 -35.83 21.13
CA THR A 86 68.75 -34.71 20.43
C THR A 86 68.03 -35.19 19.16
N ASN A 87 67.06 -34.40 18.72
CA ASN A 87 66.47 -34.58 17.39
C ASN A 87 67.06 -33.51 16.46
N PRO A 88 67.57 -33.83 15.26
CA PRO A 88 67.96 -32.80 14.31
C PRO A 88 66.81 -31.84 13.92
N ASN A 89 65.56 -32.26 14.10
CA ASN A 89 64.36 -31.46 13.79
C ASN A 89 63.79 -30.69 14.99
N ILE A 90 64.30 -30.90 16.21
CA ILE A 90 63.85 -30.23 17.43
C ILE A 90 65.06 -29.56 18.05
N GLU A 91 65.08 -28.23 18.16
CA GLU A 91 66.10 -27.54 18.93
C GLU A 91 65.96 -27.90 20.42
N GLY A 92 66.74 -28.88 20.87
CA GLY A 92 66.73 -29.34 22.25
C GLY A 92 66.91 -30.85 22.39
N THR A 93 67.00 -31.30 23.63
CA THR A 93 67.14 -32.72 23.97
C THR A 93 65.75 -33.35 24.10
N PHE A 94 65.65 -34.65 23.81
CA PHE A 94 64.42 -35.42 24.00
C PHE A 94 64.10 -35.63 25.48
N ILE A 95 65.14 -35.79 26.30
CA ILE A 95 65.04 -36.06 27.73
C ILE A 95 65.69 -34.88 28.46
N LEU A 96 64.92 -34.24 29.33
CA LEU A 96 65.35 -33.10 30.13
C LEU A 96 66.00 -33.56 31.44
N GLY A 97 65.52 -34.67 32.01
CA GLY A 97 65.99 -35.21 33.28
C GLY A 97 65.73 -36.70 33.41
N VAL A 98 66.59 -37.38 34.17
CA VAL A 98 66.45 -38.79 34.54
C VAL A 98 66.68 -38.95 36.03
N GLU A 99 65.80 -39.67 36.70
CA GLU A 99 65.91 -40.03 38.11
C GLU A 99 65.90 -41.54 38.23
N LEU A 100 66.89 -42.09 38.93
CA LEU A 100 66.96 -43.50 39.24
C LEU A 100 66.80 -43.67 40.75
N GLU A 101 65.88 -44.54 41.14
CA GLU A 101 65.65 -44.96 42.51
C GLU A 101 65.83 -46.48 42.58
N VAL A 102 66.74 -46.95 43.43
CA VAL A 102 67.22 -48.33 43.43
C VAL A 102 66.69 -49.11 44.64
N ASP A 103 66.37 -50.39 44.42
CA ASP A 103 66.17 -51.35 45.50
C ASP A 103 67.52 -51.95 45.93
N TYR A 104 68.03 -51.47 47.06
CA TYR A 104 69.36 -51.84 47.57
C TYR A 104 69.44 -53.30 48.03
N ASP A 105 68.30 -53.92 48.39
CA ASP A 105 68.27 -55.31 48.87
C ASP A 105 68.53 -56.29 47.73
N VAL A 106 68.01 -55.97 46.54
CA VAL A 106 68.18 -56.77 45.32
C VAL A 106 69.57 -56.57 44.71
N ILE A 107 70.08 -55.33 44.72
CA ILE A 107 71.37 -54.97 44.10
C ILE A 107 72.59 -55.30 44.98
N LYS A 108 72.37 -55.71 46.24
CA LYS A 108 73.41 -56.08 47.22
C LYS A 108 74.50 -55.01 47.34
N SER A 109 74.08 -53.77 47.57
CA SER A 109 75.00 -52.63 47.72
C SER A 109 74.92 -52.04 49.12
N ASP A 110 76.06 -51.98 49.81
CA ASP A 110 76.15 -51.53 51.21
C ASP A 110 76.06 -50.00 51.38
N LYS A 111 76.18 -49.22 50.28
CA LYS A 111 76.09 -47.76 50.28
C LYS A 111 74.78 -47.35 49.60
N LYS A 112 73.93 -46.59 50.32
CA LYS A 112 72.73 -45.95 49.75
C LYS A 112 73.08 -44.77 48.84
N ASP A 113 73.86 -45.00 47.79
CA ASP A 113 74.43 -43.96 46.93
C ASP A 113 74.14 -44.12 45.42
N LEU A 114 73.26 -45.08 45.08
CA LEU A 114 72.87 -45.39 43.70
C LEU A 114 71.56 -44.70 43.27
N ASP A 115 70.91 -43.98 44.17
CA ASP A 115 69.83 -43.05 43.81
C ASP A 115 70.44 -41.81 43.14
N ILE A 116 70.26 -41.70 41.83
CA ILE A 116 70.94 -40.69 41.01
C ILE A 116 69.90 -39.85 40.29
N ARG A 117 70.11 -38.54 40.34
CA ARG A 117 69.29 -37.53 39.67
C ARG A 117 70.17 -36.73 38.73
N ARG A 118 69.82 -36.68 37.43
CA ARG A 118 70.57 -35.93 36.41
C ARG A 118 69.62 -35.10 35.55
N GLY A 119 70.07 -33.93 35.13
CA GLY A 119 69.31 -33.02 34.27
C GLY A 119 68.27 -32.16 35.02
N ARG A 120 67.35 -31.56 34.28
CA ARG A 120 66.26 -30.72 34.80
C ARG A 120 65.12 -31.60 35.30
N ILE A 121 64.85 -31.50 36.59
CA ILE A 121 63.78 -32.22 37.29
C ILE A 121 62.66 -31.24 37.64
N GLY A 122 61.41 -31.65 37.47
CA GLY A 122 60.24 -30.84 37.84
C GLY A 122 59.84 -29.80 36.80
N CYS A 123 59.63 -30.22 35.55
CA CYS A 123 59.10 -29.38 34.47
C CYS A 123 57.56 -29.39 34.45
N GLN A 124 56.92 -28.25 34.13
CA GLN A 124 55.46 -28.12 34.11
C GLN A 124 54.78 -28.73 32.87
N ASP A 125 55.45 -28.72 31.72
CA ASP A 125 54.90 -29.19 30.43
C ASP A 125 55.64 -30.43 29.86
N CYS A 126 56.30 -31.20 30.71
CA CYS A 126 57.00 -32.42 30.28
C CYS A 126 56.16 -33.69 30.47
N PHE A 127 56.51 -34.72 29.70
CA PHE A 127 55.92 -36.04 29.86
C PHE A 127 56.77 -36.83 30.86
N LEU A 128 56.22 -37.06 32.05
CA LEU A 128 56.83 -37.91 33.07
C LEU A 128 56.49 -39.37 32.77
N THR A 129 57.52 -40.21 32.64
CA THR A 129 57.36 -41.66 32.47
C THR A 129 58.13 -42.41 33.53
N GLU A 130 57.47 -43.30 34.26
CA GLU A 130 58.09 -44.18 35.26
C GLU A 130 58.20 -45.60 34.71
N ILE A 131 59.39 -46.19 34.77
CA ILE A 131 59.65 -47.53 34.25
C ILE A 131 60.35 -48.37 35.33
N PRO A 132 59.80 -49.53 35.70
CA PRO A 132 60.49 -50.49 36.57
C PRO A 132 61.64 -51.15 35.82
N LEU A 133 62.77 -51.31 36.50
CA LEU A 133 63.96 -52.00 36.01
C LEU A 133 64.04 -53.37 36.67
N TYR A 134 64.12 -54.44 35.86
CA TYR A 134 64.22 -55.81 36.34
C TYR A 134 65.59 -56.40 36.04
N SER A 135 66.07 -57.28 36.91
CA SER A 135 67.30 -58.06 36.70
C SER A 135 67.08 -59.08 35.59
N ASP A 136 67.98 -59.12 34.60
CA ASP A 136 67.92 -60.12 33.51
C ASP A 136 68.07 -61.56 34.03
N ASN A 137 68.79 -61.73 35.14
CA ASN A 137 69.12 -63.03 35.71
C ASN A 137 68.08 -63.52 36.73
N SER A 138 67.68 -62.66 37.68
CA SER A 138 66.76 -63.04 38.76
C SER A 138 65.30 -62.65 38.51
N ARG A 139 65.05 -61.79 37.51
CA ARG A 139 63.74 -61.13 37.28
C ARG A 139 63.21 -60.33 38.47
N GLU A 140 64.05 -60.04 39.46
CA GLU A 140 63.70 -59.19 40.59
C GLU A 140 63.72 -57.72 40.21
N LEU A 141 62.90 -56.91 40.88
CA LEU A 141 62.83 -55.47 40.68
C LEU A 141 64.10 -54.83 41.27
N MET A 142 64.93 -54.24 40.41
CA MET A 142 66.17 -53.57 40.79
C MET A 142 65.95 -52.09 41.16
N GLY A 143 64.88 -51.48 40.66
CA GLY A 143 64.59 -50.08 40.90
C GLY A 143 63.57 -49.49 39.93
N ILE A 144 63.29 -48.21 40.08
CA ILE A 144 62.40 -47.44 39.20
C ILE A 144 63.21 -46.29 38.61
N VAL A 145 63.14 -46.13 37.29
CA VAL A 145 63.66 -44.96 36.61
C VAL A 145 62.52 -44.05 36.16
N ARG A 146 62.65 -42.76 36.43
CA ARG A 146 61.73 -41.71 35.98
C ARG A 146 62.41 -40.86 34.92
N PHE A 147 61.78 -40.75 33.75
CA PHE A 147 62.23 -39.91 32.64
C PHE A 147 61.34 -38.68 32.53
N HIS A 148 61.96 -37.50 32.49
CA HIS A 148 61.31 -36.22 32.22
C HIS A 148 61.54 -35.87 30.74
N SER A 149 60.59 -36.22 29.87
CA SER A 149 60.72 -36.03 28.42
C SER A 149 60.29 -34.62 27.98
N ASN A 150 61.02 -34.02 27.05
CA ASN A 150 60.77 -32.66 26.58
C ASN A 150 59.45 -32.55 25.82
N GLY A 151 58.53 -31.71 26.31
CA GLY A 151 57.24 -31.43 25.68
C GLY A 151 57.26 -30.34 24.60
N ASP A 152 58.39 -29.66 24.38
CA ASP A 152 58.50 -28.54 23.44
C ASP A 152 58.08 -28.91 22.01
N PHE A 153 58.39 -30.13 21.57
CA PHE A 153 57.94 -30.64 20.28
C PHE A 153 56.42 -30.68 20.16
N PHE A 154 55.73 -31.18 21.19
CA PHE A 154 54.27 -31.22 21.22
C PHE A 154 53.68 -29.80 21.19
N GLN A 155 54.27 -28.84 21.91
CA GLN A 155 53.79 -27.46 21.91
C GLN A 155 54.01 -26.76 20.56
N ARG A 156 55.16 -26.99 19.91
CA ARG A 156 55.42 -26.50 18.54
C ARG A 156 54.44 -27.12 17.54
N LEU A 157 54.27 -28.44 17.55
CA LEU A 157 53.35 -29.15 16.67
C LEU A 157 51.90 -28.67 16.87
N LYS A 158 51.45 -28.56 18.12
CA LYS A 158 50.14 -28.02 18.48
C LYS A 158 49.95 -26.61 17.92
N THR A 159 50.96 -25.75 18.03
CA THR A 159 50.90 -24.37 17.53
C THR A 159 50.87 -24.31 15.99
N ASP A 160 51.68 -25.13 15.31
CA ASP A 160 51.69 -25.20 13.85
C ASP A 160 50.37 -25.72 13.28
N VAL A 161 49.83 -26.81 13.84
CA VAL A 161 48.52 -27.35 13.42
C VAL A 161 47.41 -26.32 13.70
N LYS A 162 47.43 -25.67 14.87
CA LYS A 162 46.49 -24.60 15.21
C LYS A 162 46.54 -23.46 14.18
N ASN A 163 47.73 -22.99 13.83
CA ASN A 163 47.92 -21.91 12.85
C ASN A 163 47.41 -22.31 11.46
N LYS A 164 47.69 -23.53 10.99
CA LYS A 164 47.18 -24.06 9.71
C LYS A 164 45.66 -24.12 9.66
N ILE A 165 45.02 -24.55 10.76
CA ILE A 165 43.55 -24.54 10.88
C ILE A 165 42.99 -23.12 10.82
N TYR A 166 43.63 -22.16 11.49
CA TYR A 166 43.19 -20.75 11.41
C TYR A 166 43.30 -20.19 10.00
N ILE A 167 44.44 -20.40 9.32
CA ILE A 167 44.64 -19.93 7.94
C ILE A 167 43.59 -20.56 7.01
N GLY A 168 43.37 -21.87 7.11
CA GLY A 168 42.34 -22.57 6.33
C GLY A 168 40.93 -22.04 6.59
N SER A 169 40.57 -21.81 7.86
CA SER A 169 39.25 -21.27 8.22
C SER A 169 39.06 -19.84 7.70
N ALA A 170 40.09 -18.99 7.74
CA ALA A 170 40.06 -17.64 7.19
C ALA A 170 39.83 -17.64 5.66
N GLY A 171 40.48 -18.56 4.94
CA GLY A 171 40.26 -18.73 3.50
C GLY A 171 38.82 -19.17 3.18
N MET A 172 38.27 -20.11 3.96
CA MET A 172 36.87 -20.54 3.83
C MET A 172 35.90 -19.39 4.08
N PHE A 173 36.13 -18.57 5.11
CA PHE A 173 35.31 -17.39 5.39
C PHE A 173 35.31 -16.40 4.23
N LEU A 174 36.47 -16.13 3.62
CA LEU A 174 36.57 -15.26 2.46
C LEU A 174 35.72 -15.79 1.28
N LEU A 175 35.75 -17.09 1.01
CA LEU A 175 34.93 -17.72 -0.04
C LEU A 175 33.42 -17.59 0.25
N ILE A 176 33.00 -17.77 1.50
CA ILE A 176 31.60 -17.60 1.93
C ILE A 176 31.16 -16.14 1.73
N VAL A 177 32.01 -15.16 2.06
CA VAL A 177 31.71 -13.74 1.84
C VAL A 177 31.65 -13.40 0.35
N LEU A 178 32.56 -13.92 -0.46
CA LEU A 178 32.57 -13.69 -1.92
C LEU A 178 31.33 -14.29 -2.59
N THR A 179 30.94 -15.51 -2.22
CA THR A 179 29.72 -16.16 -2.73
C THR A 179 28.47 -15.41 -2.31
N TRP A 180 28.37 -14.96 -1.04
CA TRP A 180 27.29 -14.10 -0.58
C TRP A 180 27.21 -12.79 -1.40
N ARG A 181 28.36 -12.14 -1.65
CA ARG A 181 28.43 -10.90 -2.44
C ARG A 181 28.00 -11.11 -3.89
N LEU A 182 28.40 -12.21 -4.52
CA LEU A 182 28.00 -12.56 -5.87
C LEU A 182 26.49 -12.80 -5.97
N LEU A 183 25.93 -13.60 -5.04
CA LEU A 183 24.50 -13.87 -4.98
C LEU A 183 23.69 -12.59 -4.77
N PHE A 184 24.19 -11.69 -3.92
CA PHE A 184 23.56 -10.39 -3.70
C PHE A 184 23.54 -9.52 -4.98
N PHE A 185 24.64 -9.52 -5.73
CA PHE A 185 24.74 -8.77 -6.99
C PHE A 185 23.75 -9.30 -8.04
N LEU A 186 23.62 -10.62 -8.17
CA LEU A 186 22.70 -11.26 -9.11
C LEU A 186 21.22 -11.02 -8.78
N LEU A 187 20.85 -10.95 -7.50
CA LEU A 187 19.46 -10.79 -7.08
C LEU A 187 18.97 -9.34 -7.05
N LYS A 188 19.88 -8.35 -7.01
CA LYS A 188 19.55 -6.92 -6.96
C LYS A 188 18.62 -6.45 -8.11
N PRO A 189 18.92 -6.73 -9.40
CA PRO A 189 18.06 -6.28 -10.50
C PRO A 189 16.65 -6.90 -10.46
N LEU A 190 16.53 -8.17 -10.05
CA LEU A 190 15.24 -8.84 -9.93
C LEU A 190 14.36 -8.20 -8.83
N ASN A 191 14.97 -7.84 -7.69
CA ASN A 191 14.27 -7.12 -6.62
C ASN A 191 13.82 -5.72 -7.06
N MET A 192 14.64 -5.01 -7.86
CA MET A 192 14.25 -3.70 -8.40
C MET A 192 13.04 -3.81 -9.32
N LEU A 193 12.99 -4.84 -10.18
CA LEU A 193 11.85 -5.11 -11.04
C LEU A 193 10.59 -5.47 -10.24
N ALA A 194 10.70 -6.35 -9.24
CA ALA A 194 9.59 -6.71 -8.37
C ALA A 194 9.04 -5.51 -7.58
N ASP A 195 9.93 -4.64 -7.07
CA ASP A 195 9.53 -3.42 -6.37
C ASP A 195 8.92 -2.38 -7.31
N SER A 196 9.33 -2.32 -8.57
CA SER A 196 8.67 -1.48 -9.57
C SER A 196 7.27 -2.00 -9.85
N LEU A 197 7.09 -3.28 -10.16
CA LEU A 197 5.78 -3.90 -10.41
C LEU A 197 4.80 -3.71 -9.23
N ARG A 198 5.29 -3.90 -8.00
CA ARG A 198 4.45 -3.75 -6.79
C ARG A 198 4.12 -2.30 -6.46
N ARG A 199 4.94 -1.34 -6.90
CA ARG A 199 4.64 0.08 -6.73
C ARG A 199 3.61 0.59 -7.73
N HIS A 200 3.46 -0.07 -8.88
CA HIS A 200 2.52 0.31 -9.94
C HIS A 200 1.05 0.02 -9.62
N GLU A 201 0.72 -0.69 -8.53
CA GLU A 201 -0.68 -0.86 -8.08
C GLU A 201 -1.26 0.39 -7.37
N ILE A 202 -0.47 1.43 -7.08
CA ILE A 202 -0.93 2.57 -6.28
C ILE A 202 -0.46 3.88 -6.92
N GLU A 203 -1.35 4.41 -7.76
CA GLU A 203 -1.50 5.82 -8.17
C GLU A 203 -0.25 6.59 -8.66
N THR A 204 -0.32 6.94 -9.95
CA THR A 204 0.29 8.07 -10.65
C THR A 204 1.78 8.03 -11.06
N VAL A 205 1.96 8.40 -12.33
CA VAL A 205 3.16 8.54 -13.17
C VAL A 205 3.76 7.22 -13.67
N MET A 206 3.43 6.92 -14.93
CA MET A 206 3.97 5.83 -15.77
C MET A 206 5.44 6.09 -16.10
N GLU A 207 6.34 5.80 -15.16
CA GLU A 207 7.77 5.77 -15.49
C GLU A 207 8.14 4.47 -16.22
N PRO A 208 9.00 4.53 -17.24
CA PRO A 208 9.48 3.34 -17.93
C PRO A 208 10.25 2.43 -16.96
N LEU A 209 10.13 1.11 -17.18
CA LEU A 209 10.86 0.12 -16.40
C LEU A 209 12.37 0.43 -16.39
N PRO A 210 13.05 0.33 -15.22
CA PRO A 210 14.47 0.63 -15.13
C PRO A 210 15.30 -0.34 -15.98
N PRO A 211 16.40 0.12 -16.59
CA PRO A 211 17.23 -0.72 -17.43
C PRO A 211 18.00 -1.76 -16.59
N LEU A 212 17.66 -3.04 -16.80
CA LEU A 212 18.28 -4.19 -16.15
C LEU A 212 19.64 -4.51 -16.80
N HIS A 213 20.71 -3.86 -16.32
CA HIS A 213 22.07 -4.11 -16.79
C HIS A 213 22.67 -5.37 -16.16
N GLY A 214 23.30 -6.24 -16.98
CA GLY A 214 24.15 -7.35 -16.51
C GLY A 214 23.46 -8.72 -16.36
N LEU A 215 22.23 -8.89 -16.84
CA LEU A 215 21.53 -10.18 -16.87
C LEU A 215 21.75 -10.86 -18.22
N VAL A 216 22.55 -11.94 -18.22
CA VAL A 216 23.06 -12.60 -19.44
C VAL A 216 22.21 -13.82 -19.86
N SER A 217 21.19 -14.21 -19.10
CA SER A 217 20.36 -15.38 -19.47
C SER A 217 19.22 -14.98 -20.42
N GLU A 218 19.06 -15.77 -21.47
CA GLU A 218 18.09 -15.55 -22.55
C GLU A 218 16.64 -15.53 -22.05
N GLU A 219 16.32 -16.33 -21.02
CA GLU A 219 14.98 -16.38 -20.44
C GLU A 219 14.59 -15.05 -19.78
N ILE A 220 15.54 -14.38 -19.13
CA ILE A 220 15.27 -13.11 -18.44
C ILE A 220 15.07 -11.98 -19.45
N ARG A 221 15.77 -12.03 -20.60
CA ARG A 221 15.55 -11.08 -21.70
C ARG A 221 14.15 -11.23 -22.29
N LEU A 222 13.70 -12.46 -22.54
CA LEU A 222 12.35 -12.74 -23.05
C LEU A 222 11.24 -12.27 -22.10
N VAL A 223 11.42 -12.51 -20.80
CA VAL A 223 10.47 -12.02 -19.78
C VAL A 223 10.42 -10.49 -19.75
N LYS A 224 11.57 -9.83 -19.87
CA LYS A 224 11.63 -8.35 -19.95
C LYS A 224 10.89 -7.84 -21.18
N GLU A 225 11.16 -8.40 -22.36
CA GLU A 225 10.50 -7.98 -23.61
C GLU A 225 8.98 -8.18 -23.55
N ALA A 226 8.52 -9.33 -23.05
CA ALA A 226 7.10 -9.58 -22.85
C ALA A 226 6.46 -8.57 -21.89
N LEU A 227 7.18 -8.21 -20.82
CA LEU A 227 6.70 -7.24 -19.85
C LEU A 227 6.63 -5.83 -20.46
N ASP A 228 7.66 -5.41 -21.21
CA ASP A 228 7.68 -4.12 -21.92
C ASP A 228 6.50 -3.99 -22.89
N VAL A 229 6.20 -5.05 -23.66
CA VAL A 229 5.05 -5.10 -24.58
C VAL A 229 3.72 -4.99 -23.82
N LEU A 230 3.57 -5.71 -22.71
CA LEU A 230 2.35 -5.63 -21.88
C LEU A 230 2.16 -4.24 -21.27
N PHE A 231 3.22 -3.60 -20.80
CA PHE A 231 3.17 -2.23 -20.30
C PHE A 231 2.74 -1.25 -21.40
N GLN A 232 3.35 -1.33 -22.59
CA GLN A 232 2.96 -0.46 -23.71
C GLN A 232 1.49 -0.65 -24.11
N LYS A 233 1.03 -1.91 -24.17
CA LYS A 233 -0.37 -2.22 -24.50
C LYS A 233 -1.33 -1.68 -23.45
N THR A 234 -0.96 -1.78 -22.17
CA THR A 234 -1.75 -1.26 -21.06
C THR A 234 -1.85 0.26 -21.13
N ASN A 235 -0.73 0.95 -21.33
CA ASN A 235 -0.70 2.41 -21.47
C ASN A 235 -1.59 2.90 -22.63
N ARG A 236 -1.50 2.23 -23.79
CA ARG A 236 -2.33 2.57 -24.95
C ARG A 236 -3.82 2.43 -24.65
N TYR A 237 -4.23 1.34 -24.00
CA TYR A 237 -5.63 1.18 -23.61
C TYR A 237 -6.09 2.22 -22.59
N THR A 238 -5.23 2.62 -21.66
CA THR A 238 -5.54 3.70 -20.70
C THR A 238 -5.75 5.03 -21.41
N GLU A 239 -4.89 5.37 -22.37
CA GLU A 239 -5.02 6.61 -23.18
C GLU A 239 -6.30 6.58 -24.05
N GLU A 240 -6.54 5.47 -24.77
CA GLU A 240 -7.74 5.28 -25.58
C GLU A 240 -9.02 5.38 -24.74
N LEU A 241 -9.02 4.80 -23.53
CA LEU A 241 -10.15 4.88 -22.61
C LEU A 241 -10.38 6.31 -22.11
N GLN A 242 -9.31 7.01 -21.74
CA GLN A 242 -9.41 8.40 -21.28
C GLN A 242 -9.95 9.32 -22.37
N GLN A 243 -9.50 9.13 -23.61
CA GLN A 243 -10.01 9.87 -24.76
C GLN A 243 -11.49 9.58 -24.99
N THR A 244 -11.87 8.30 -25.03
CA THR A 244 -13.28 7.89 -25.21
C THR A 244 -14.19 8.45 -24.11
N TYR A 245 -13.70 8.49 -22.87
CA TYR A 245 -14.43 9.09 -21.75
C TYR A 245 -14.65 10.59 -21.93
N ASN A 246 -13.61 11.32 -22.37
CA ASN A 246 -13.72 12.75 -22.63
C ASN A 246 -14.68 13.05 -23.78
N ASP A 247 -14.59 12.29 -24.88
CA ASP A 247 -15.48 12.43 -26.04
C ASP A 247 -16.94 12.16 -25.65
N LEU A 248 -17.18 11.10 -24.85
CA LEU A 248 -18.51 10.78 -24.32
C LEU A 248 -19.06 11.92 -23.44
N ARG A 249 -18.23 12.48 -22.57
CA ARG A 249 -18.60 13.59 -21.68
C ARG A 249 -18.95 14.85 -22.48
N GLU A 250 -18.20 15.14 -23.53
CA GLU A 250 -18.48 16.28 -24.41
C GLU A 250 -19.81 16.10 -25.15
N ALA A 251 -20.03 14.92 -25.75
CA ALA A 251 -21.29 14.59 -26.42
C ALA A 251 -22.50 14.70 -25.49
N GLN A 252 -22.39 14.22 -24.24
CA GLN A 252 -23.44 14.36 -23.24
C GLN A 252 -23.75 15.84 -22.91
N THR A 253 -22.72 16.66 -22.77
CA THR A 253 -22.89 18.10 -22.50
C THR A 253 -23.60 18.81 -23.65
N GLN A 254 -23.26 18.46 -24.89
CA GLN A 254 -23.94 18.97 -26.09
C GLN A 254 -25.41 18.56 -26.15
N LEU A 255 -25.73 17.31 -25.79
CA LEU A 255 -27.12 16.82 -25.74
C LEU A 255 -27.96 17.58 -24.69
N ILE A 256 -27.42 17.81 -23.50
CA ILE A 256 -28.09 18.61 -22.46
C ILE A 256 -28.36 20.03 -22.97
N GLN A 257 -27.38 20.66 -23.62
CA GLN A 257 -27.54 22.01 -24.17
C GLN A 257 -28.60 22.06 -25.28
N SER A 258 -28.62 21.07 -26.18
CA SER A 258 -29.62 20.97 -27.24
C SER A 258 -31.03 20.84 -26.66
N ALA A 259 -31.21 20.01 -25.64
CA ALA A 259 -32.49 19.86 -24.96
C ALA A 259 -32.95 21.15 -24.25
N LYS A 260 -32.04 21.89 -23.59
CA LYS A 260 -32.36 23.21 -23.01
C LYS A 260 -32.88 24.17 -24.06
N LEU A 261 -32.22 24.26 -25.22
CA LEU A 261 -32.64 25.12 -26.33
C LEU A 261 -34.01 24.71 -26.89
N ALA A 262 -34.28 23.41 -26.99
CA ALA A 262 -35.58 22.90 -27.40
C ALA A 262 -36.70 23.30 -26.42
N SER A 263 -36.47 23.16 -25.11
CA SER A 263 -37.42 23.60 -24.07
C SER A 263 -37.69 25.11 -24.14
N ILE A 264 -36.67 25.94 -24.38
CA ILE A 264 -36.85 27.39 -24.60
C ILE A 264 -37.71 27.64 -25.84
N GLY A 265 -37.48 26.90 -26.94
CA GLY A 265 -38.29 26.98 -28.15
C GLY A 265 -39.77 26.72 -27.88
N GLU A 266 -40.07 25.65 -27.13
CA GLU A 266 -41.45 25.30 -26.74
C GLU A 266 -42.10 26.38 -25.86
N LEU A 267 -41.33 26.97 -24.95
CA LEU A 267 -41.82 27.99 -24.02
C LEU A 267 -41.83 29.41 -24.60
N SER A 268 -41.28 29.62 -25.81
CA SER A 268 -41.05 30.94 -26.40
C SER A 268 -42.31 31.80 -26.47
N ALA A 269 -43.47 31.20 -26.80
CA ALA A 269 -44.74 31.91 -26.82
C ALA A 269 -45.17 32.39 -25.42
N GLY A 270 -44.99 31.55 -24.39
CA GLY A 270 -45.32 31.90 -23.00
C GLY A 270 -44.36 32.95 -22.42
N VAL A 271 -43.07 32.84 -22.72
CA VAL A 271 -42.05 33.83 -22.33
C VAL A 271 -42.31 35.19 -22.98
N ALA A 272 -42.60 35.21 -24.28
CA ALA A 272 -42.95 36.45 -24.98
C ALA A 272 -44.20 37.09 -24.37
N HIS A 273 -45.19 36.28 -24.00
CA HIS A 273 -46.38 36.76 -23.31
C HIS A 273 -46.07 37.33 -21.92
N GLU A 274 -45.28 36.63 -21.10
CA GLU A 274 -44.84 37.06 -19.76
C GLU A 274 -43.99 38.33 -19.79
N LEU A 275 -43.25 38.59 -20.86
CA LEU A 275 -42.57 39.88 -21.09
C LEU A 275 -43.54 40.98 -21.54
N ASN A 276 -44.52 40.63 -22.37
CA ASN A 276 -45.52 41.57 -22.87
C ASN A 276 -46.47 42.06 -21.76
N GLN A 277 -46.75 41.25 -20.74
CA GLN A 277 -47.64 41.66 -19.63
C GLN A 277 -47.12 42.87 -18.82
N PRO A 278 -45.93 42.82 -18.18
CA PRO A 278 -45.38 43.98 -17.49
C PRO A 278 -45.16 45.16 -18.44
N LEU A 279 -44.77 44.90 -19.70
CA LEU A 279 -44.62 45.95 -20.72
C LEU A 279 -45.95 46.70 -20.99
N MET A 280 -47.07 45.97 -21.07
CA MET A 280 -48.39 46.58 -21.23
C MET A 280 -48.76 47.42 -20.01
N VAL A 281 -48.51 46.92 -18.80
CA VAL A 281 -48.75 47.65 -17.55
C VAL A 281 -47.93 48.94 -17.52
N ILE A 282 -46.64 48.88 -17.87
CA ILE A 282 -45.76 50.05 -17.96
C ILE A 282 -46.32 51.06 -18.96
N ARG A 283 -46.67 50.60 -20.17
CA ARG A 283 -47.21 51.46 -21.23
C ARG A 283 -48.50 52.17 -20.80
N THR A 284 -49.45 51.43 -20.23
CA THR A 284 -50.71 52.01 -19.75
C THR A 284 -50.49 52.97 -18.58
N THR A 285 -49.56 52.65 -17.67
CA THR A 285 -49.23 53.52 -16.53
C THR A 285 -48.61 54.85 -17.01
N ILE A 286 -47.71 54.80 -17.99
CA ILE A 286 -47.13 56.00 -18.62
C ILE A 286 -48.22 56.84 -19.32
N GLN A 287 -49.14 56.20 -20.05
CA GLN A 287 -50.27 56.90 -20.70
C GLN A 287 -51.16 57.63 -19.70
N LEU A 288 -51.39 57.02 -18.52
CA LEU A 288 -52.15 57.66 -17.42
C LEU A 288 -51.41 58.88 -16.86
N ILE A 289 -50.10 58.77 -16.61
CA ILE A 289 -49.27 59.88 -16.14
C ILE A 289 -49.34 61.05 -17.14
N VAL A 290 -49.11 60.78 -18.44
CA VAL A 290 -49.16 61.79 -19.50
C VAL A 290 -50.53 62.49 -19.53
N ARG A 291 -51.63 61.72 -19.47
CA ARG A 291 -52.99 62.27 -19.47
C ARG A 291 -53.25 63.16 -18.24
N TYR A 292 -52.73 62.80 -17.07
CA TYR A 292 -52.88 63.63 -15.85
C TYR A 292 -52.08 64.92 -15.94
N ILE A 293 -50.84 64.87 -16.43
CA ILE A 293 -50.02 66.06 -16.67
C ILE A 293 -50.70 67.01 -17.67
N SER A 294 -51.26 66.48 -18.77
CA SER A 294 -52.01 67.29 -19.75
C SER A 294 -53.26 67.96 -19.17
N LYS A 295 -53.79 67.46 -18.04
CA LYS A 295 -54.94 68.05 -17.33
C LYS A 295 -54.53 69.04 -16.22
N GLY A 296 -53.24 69.36 -16.11
CA GLY A 296 -52.73 70.33 -15.13
C GLY A 296 -52.35 69.75 -13.77
N HIS A 297 -52.36 68.42 -13.61
CA HIS A 297 -51.87 67.76 -12.39
C HIS A 297 -50.34 67.62 -12.46
N THR A 298 -49.61 68.40 -11.66
CA THR A 298 -48.13 68.46 -11.67
C THR A 298 -47.48 68.07 -10.35
N ASP A 299 -48.26 67.69 -9.34
CA ASP A 299 -47.73 67.24 -8.05
C ASP A 299 -47.09 65.85 -8.19
N ILE A 300 -45.77 65.79 -8.00
CA ILE A 300 -44.97 64.56 -8.12
C ILE A 300 -45.41 63.48 -7.14
N LEU A 301 -45.95 63.85 -5.97
CA LEU A 301 -46.40 62.90 -4.95
C LEU A 301 -47.62 62.10 -5.43
N GLN A 302 -48.42 62.66 -6.34
CA GLN A 302 -49.58 61.97 -6.93
C GLN A 302 -49.19 60.88 -7.93
N PHE A 303 -47.93 60.89 -8.40
CA PHE A 303 -47.41 59.92 -9.37
C PHE A 303 -46.53 58.82 -8.74
N LYS A 304 -46.30 58.89 -7.42
CA LYS A 304 -45.40 57.96 -6.71
C LYS A 304 -45.79 56.50 -6.94
N GLU A 305 -47.05 56.15 -6.77
CA GLU A 305 -47.56 54.78 -6.95
C GLU A 305 -47.36 54.29 -8.39
N GLN A 306 -47.53 55.17 -9.37
CA GLN A 306 -47.38 54.88 -10.79
C GLN A 306 -45.91 54.66 -11.15
N PHE A 307 -44.99 55.44 -10.58
CA PHE A 307 -43.55 55.21 -10.72
C PHE A 307 -43.10 53.91 -10.04
N GLU A 308 -43.57 53.62 -8.82
CA GLU A 308 -43.32 52.34 -8.14
C GLU A 308 -43.85 51.15 -8.94
N LYS A 309 -45.01 51.31 -9.59
CA LYS A 309 -45.58 50.29 -10.46
C LYS A 309 -44.73 50.06 -11.72
N ILE A 310 -44.16 51.12 -12.30
CA ILE A 310 -43.23 51.00 -13.44
C ILE A 310 -41.94 50.31 -13.00
N GLU A 311 -41.35 50.70 -11.87
CA GLU A 311 -40.14 50.11 -11.31
C GLU A 311 -40.35 48.61 -11.06
N LYS A 312 -41.39 48.22 -10.32
CA LYS A 312 -41.72 46.82 -10.04
C LYS A 312 -41.85 45.97 -11.30
N ASN A 313 -42.54 46.48 -12.33
CA ASN A 313 -42.73 45.73 -13.58
C ASN A 313 -41.44 45.68 -14.41
N THR A 314 -40.61 46.72 -14.39
CA THR A 314 -39.30 46.73 -15.05
C THR A 314 -38.35 45.73 -14.37
N THR A 315 -38.34 45.71 -13.04
CA THR A 315 -37.58 44.73 -12.23
C THR A 315 -38.04 43.31 -12.53
N ARG A 316 -39.36 43.06 -12.64
CA ARG A 316 -39.88 41.77 -13.08
C ARG A 316 -39.38 41.37 -14.47
N MET A 317 -39.41 42.29 -15.45
CA MET A 317 -38.88 42.02 -16.80
C MET A 317 -37.39 41.69 -16.76
N MET A 318 -36.58 42.44 -15.99
CA MET A 318 -35.16 42.16 -15.83
C MET A 318 -34.91 40.77 -15.22
N ASN A 319 -35.71 40.37 -14.24
CA ASN A 319 -35.61 39.03 -13.65
C ASN A 319 -35.90 37.95 -14.69
N ILE A 320 -36.98 38.06 -15.47
CA ILE A 320 -37.33 37.11 -16.54
C ILE A 320 -36.18 37.00 -17.57
N ILE A 321 -35.66 38.13 -18.04
CA ILE A 321 -34.56 38.17 -19.02
C ILE A 321 -33.29 37.55 -18.45
N ASN A 322 -32.96 37.86 -17.19
CA ASN A 322 -31.79 37.29 -16.54
C ASN A 322 -31.92 35.78 -16.34
N HIS A 323 -33.10 35.29 -15.95
CA HIS A 323 -33.36 33.86 -15.78
C HIS A 323 -33.20 33.12 -17.11
N LEU A 324 -33.79 33.63 -18.21
CA LEU A 324 -33.59 33.05 -19.55
C LEU A 324 -32.12 33.01 -19.97
N ARG A 325 -31.39 34.09 -19.69
CA ARG A 325 -29.96 34.18 -20.03
C ARG A 325 -29.12 33.20 -19.22
N VAL A 326 -29.41 33.04 -17.93
CA VAL A 326 -28.71 32.09 -17.05
C VAL A 326 -29.04 30.65 -17.48
N PHE A 327 -30.32 30.35 -17.71
CA PHE A 327 -30.78 29.03 -18.15
C PHE A 327 -30.22 28.61 -19.52
N SER A 328 -30.10 29.55 -20.47
CA SER A 328 -29.59 29.30 -21.82
C SER A 328 -28.06 29.18 -21.91
N ARG A 329 -27.31 29.65 -20.91
CA ARG A 329 -25.85 29.65 -20.98
C ARG A 329 -25.28 28.24 -20.83
N GLN A 330 -24.24 27.97 -21.60
CA GLN A 330 -23.38 26.80 -21.43
C GLN A 330 -22.46 27.07 -20.23
N SER A 331 -22.99 26.92 -19.01
CA SER A 331 -22.21 27.03 -17.78
C SER A 331 -21.58 25.69 -17.42
N SER A 332 -20.38 25.71 -16.85
CA SER A 332 -19.85 24.57 -16.12
C SER A 332 -20.79 24.22 -14.98
N THR A 333 -21.17 22.95 -14.85
CA THR A 333 -21.97 22.48 -13.72
C THR A 333 -21.26 22.84 -12.41
N GLU A 334 -21.93 23.62 -11.57
CA GLU A 334 -21.39 24.04 -10.28
C GLU A 334 -22.34 23.59 -9.17
N PHE A 335 -21.87 22.65 -8.35
CA PHE A 335 -22.65 22.15 -7.23
C PHE A 335 -22.47 23.09 -6.03
N VAL A 336 -23.57 23.68 -5.59
CA VAL A 336 -23.64 24.60 -4.45
C VAL A 336 -24.79 24.20 -3.51
N PRO A 337 -24.86 24.72 -2.28
CA PRO A 337 -26.05 24.59 -1.46
C PRO A 337 -27.25 25.30 -2.11
N VAL A 338 -28.29 24.53 -2.45
CA VAL A 338 -29.48 24.99 -3.18
C VAL A 338 -30.74 24.81 -2.32
N ASN A 339 -31.55 25.86 -2.24
CA ASN A 339 -32.91 25.78 -1.69
C ASN A 339 -33.87 25.32 -2.81
N VAL A 340 -34.35 24.08 -2.71
CA VAL A 340 -35.21 23.43 -3.71
C VAL A 340 -36.53 24.18 -3.91
N SER A 341 -37.16 24.66 -2.83
CA SER A 341 -38.43 25.40 -2.91
C SER A 341 -38.29 26.66 -3.76
N LYS A 342 -37.15 27.35 -3.69
CA LYS A 342 -36.84 28.50 -4.55
C LYS A 342 -36.72 28.10 -6.02
N VAL A 343 -36.02 27.00 -6.31
CA VAL A 343 -35.85 26.51 -7.70
C VAL A 343 -37.18 26.09 -8.32
N ILE A 344 -38.09 25.51 -7.53
CA ILE A 344 -39.46 25.18 -7.97
C ILE A 344 -40.24 26.45 -8.31
N GLU A 345 -40.14 27.50 -7.48
CA GLU A 345 -40.78 28.79 -7.77
C GLU A 345 -40.24 29.43 -9.05
N ASP A 346 -38.92 29.38 -9.26
CA ASP A 346 -38.27 29.91 -10.47
C ASP A 346 -38.76 29.15 -11.72
N ALA A 347 -38.80 27.81 -11.68
CA ALA A 347 -39.35 26.99 -12.75
C ALA A 347 -40.84 27.27 -13.01
N PHE A 348 -41.64 27.45 -11.94
CA PHE A 348 -43.06 27.77 -12.06
C PHE A 348 -43.29 29.14 -12.71
N MET A 349 -42.48 30.14 -12.38
CA MET A 349 -42.57 31.48 -12.96
C MET A 349 -42.51 31.43 -14.50
N MET A 350 -41.68 30.54 -15.04
CA MET A 350 -41.47 30.39 -16.49
C MET A 350 -42.67 29.82 -17.25
N ILE A 351 -43.56 29.07 -16.58
CA ILE A 351 -44.68 28.35 -17.20
C ILE A 351 -46.07 28.74 -16.67
N SER A 352 -46.12 29.51 -15.59
CA SER A 352 -47.35 29.90 -14.88
C SER A 352 -48.46 30.40 -15.80
N GLU A 353 -48.12 31.22 -16.80
CA GLU A 353 -49.12 31.75 -17.74
C GLU A 353 -49.73 30.67 -18.64
N GLN A 354 -48.92 29.73 -19.11
CA GLN A 354 -49.42 28.65 -19.96
C GLN A 354 -50.38 27.74 -19.20
N LEU A 355 -50.13 27.53 -17.91
CA LEU A 355 -51.04 26.83 -17.01
C LEU A 355 -52.35 27.63 -16.83
N ARG A 356 -52.25 28.95 -16.65
CA ARG A 356 -53.41 29.85 -16.50
C ARG A 356 -54.28 29.88 -17.75
N LEU A 357 -53.70 30.03 -18.93
CA LEU A 357 -54.41 30.08 -20.22
C LEU A 357 -55.17 28.78 -20.50
N ARG A 358 -54.72 27.65 -19.92
CA ARG A 358 -55.37 26.34 -20.01
C ARG A 358 -56.27 26.03 -18.83
N SER A 359 -56.53 27.01 -17.96
CA SER A 359 -57.38 26.89 -16.77
C SER A 359 -56.95 25.76 -15.82
N ILE A 360 -55.64 25.51 -15.71
CA ILE A 360 -55.08 24.52 -14.78
C ILE A 360 -54.93 25.17 -13.41
N ILE A 361 -55.55 24.57 -12.40
CA ILE A 361 -55.44 24.99 -10.99
C ILE A 361 -54.12 24.46 -10.45
N VAL A 362 -53.30 25.34 -9.86
CA VAL A 362 -52.00 24.96 -9.31
C VAL A 362 -52.01 25.16 -7.81
N GLU A 363 -51.77 24.09 -7.07
CA GLU A 363 -51.65 24.09 -5.61
C GLU A 363 -50.20 23.78 -5.22
N LYS A 364 -49.60 24.65 -4.41
CA LYS A 364 -48.20 24.53 -3.96
C LYS A 364 -48.16 24.38 -2.44
N GLN A 365 -47.61 23.29 -1.96
CA GLN A 365 -47.33 23.01 -0.55
C GLN A 365 -45.82 22.89 -0.38
N LEU A 366 -45.14 24.04 -0.44
CA LEU A 366 -43.68 24.11 -0.36
C LEU A 366 -43.27 24.37 1.09
N LEU A 367 -42.44 23.50 1.64
CA LEU A 367 -41.82 23.68 2.95
C LEU A 367 -40.86 24.90 2.90
N PRO A 368 -41.09 25.97 3.68
CA PRO A 368 -40.27 27.19 3.61
C PRO A 368 -38.85 26.99 4.13
N ASP A 369 -38.71 26.26 5.24
CA ASP A 369 -37.44 25.98 5.92
C ASP A 369 -36.90 24.59 5.55
N ILE A 370 -36.97 24.24 4.26
CA ILE A 370 -36.44 22.97 3.78
C ILE A 370 -34.90 23.00 3.79
N PRO A 371 -34.22 21.93 4.23
CA PRO A 371 -32.76 21.84 4.15
C PRO A 371 -32.24 22.08 2.73
N SER A 372 -31.01 22.56 2.61
CA SER A 372 -30.39 22.75 1.30
C SER A 372 -29.93 21.40 0.72
N VAL A 373 -30.06 21.23 -0.59
CA VAL A 373 -29.43 20.12 -1.34
C VAL A 373 -28.10 20.59 -1.93
N HIS A 374 -27.14 19.68 -2.10
CA HIS A 374 -25.90 20.02 -2.80
C HIS A 374 -26.09 19.77 -4.30
N GLY A 375 -26.20 20.83 -5.11
CA GLY A 375 -26.64 20.71 -6.50
C GLY A 375 -26.39 21.93 -7.38
N ASP A 376 -26.56 21.74 -8.69
CA ASP A 376 -26.61 22.83 -9.67
C ASP A 376 -28.06 23.33 -9.79
N PRO A 377 -28.35 24.59 -9.41
CA PRO A 377 -29.72 25.11 -9.42
C PRO A 377 -30.34 25.14 -10.82
N ASN A 378 -29.55 25.34 -11.88
CA ASN A 378 -30.07 25.42 -13.25
C ASN A 378 -30.45 24.03 -13.78
N GLN A 379 -29.67 23.01 -13.44
CA GLN A 379 -30.01 21.63 -13.79
C GLN A 379 -31.28 21.17 -13.06
N LEU A 380 -31.42 21.49 -11.77
CA LEU A 380 -32.64 21.18 -11.01
C LEU A 380 -33.86 21.96 -11.54
N GLU A 381 -33.70 23.24 -11.90
CA GLU A 381 -34.77 24.03 -12.53
C GLU A 381 -35.24 23.38 -13.82
N GLN A 382 -34.33 22.87 -14.65
CA GLN A 382 -34.64 22.14 -15.88
C GLN A 382 -35.47 20.87 -15.59
N VAL A 383 -35.13 20.11 -14.55
CA VAL A 383 -35.91 18.93 -14.14
C VAL A 383 -37.33 19.34 -13.79
N PHE A 384 -37.50 20.33 -12.90
CA PHE A 384 -38.82 20.73 -12.42
C PHE A 384 -39.67 21.33 -13.54
N LEU A 385 -39.07 22.14 -14.40
CA LEU A 385 -39.75 22.69 -15.57
C LEU A 385 -40.24 21.57 -16.50
N ASN A 386 -39.43 20.56 -16.75
CA ASN A 386 -39.80 19.40 -17.57
C ASN A 386 -40.93 18.58 -16.93
N LEU A 387 -40.95 18.42 -15.60
CA LEU A 387 -42.05 17.74 -14.92
C LEU A 387 -43.35 18.54 -14.98
N ILE A 388 -43.28 19.86 -14.83
CA ILE A 388 -44.45 20.75 -14.92
C ILE A 388 -45.01 20.80 -16.34
N THR A 389 -44.16 20.83 -17.38
CA THR A 389 -44.62 20.77 -18.78
C THR A 389 -45.28 19.43 -19.10
N ASN A 390 -44.72 18.32 -18.62
CA ASN A 390 -45.31 17.00 -18.82
C ASN A 390 -46.67 16.89 -18.13
N ALA A 391 -46.81 17.40 -16.90
CA ALA A 391 -48.09 17.48 -16.19
C ALA A 391 -49.13 18.32 -16.96
N ARG A 392 -48.74 19.51 -17.43
CA ARG A 392 -49.59 20.38 -18.26
C ARG A 392 -50.13 19.64 -19.48
N ASP A 393 -49.26 18.92 -20.18
CA ASP A 393 -49.63 18.25 -21.43
C ASP A 393 -50.56 17.06 -21.18
N ALA A 394 -50.29 16.28 -20.13
CA ALA A 394 -51.18 15.19 -19.71
C ALA A 394 -52.58 15.70 -19.32
N ILE A 395 -52.65 16.82 -18.59
CA ILE A 395 -53.91 17.47 -18.21
C ILE A 395 -54.65 17.97 -19.45
N THR A 396 -53.94 18.63 -20.36
CA THR A 396 -54.56 19.19 -21.58
C THR A 396 -55.10 18.07 -22.48
N ALA A 397 -54.35 16.98 -22.66
CA ALA A 397 -54.79 15.83 -23.45
C ALA A 397 -56.08 15.22 -22.89
N LYS A 398 -56.22 15.20 -21.55
CA LYS A 398 -57.45 14.76 -20.90
C LYS A 398 -58.59 15.76 -21.06
N SER A 399 -58.35 17.06 -20.87
CA SER A 399 -59.37 18.09 -21.12
C SER A 399 -59.87 18.12 -22.57
N ALA A 400 -59.08 17.66 -23.53
CA ALA A 400 -59.51 17.52 -24.94
C ALA A 400 -60.52 16.38 -25.15
N THR A 401 -60.54 15.39 -24.26
CA THR A 401 -61.45 14.22 -24.35
C THR A 401 -62.59 14.29 -23.33
N ASP A 402 -62.38 14.94 -22.18
CA ASP A 402 -63.36 15.16 -21.12
C ASP A 402 -63.59 16.67 -20.90
N MET A 403 -64.72 17.15 -21.40
CA MET A 403 -65.10 18.57 -21.37
C MET A 403 -65.41 19.09 -19.95
N HIS A 404 -65.62 18.20 -18.98
CA HIS A 404 -65.86 18.56 -17.57
C HIS A 404 -64.60 18.46 -16.71
N HIS A 405 -63.46 18.09 -17.29
CA HIS A 405 -62.21 17.94 -16.57
C HIS A 405 -61.64 19.29 -16.15
N LEU A 406 -61.61 19.55 -14.84
CA LEU A 406 -60.88 20.66 -14.24
C LEU A 406 -59.44 20.23 -13.99
N GLY A 407 -58.52 20.77 -14.78
CA GLY A 407 -57.09 20.48 -14.66
C GLY A 407 -56.53 20.94 -13.30
N LYS A 408 -55.75 20.09 -12.65
CA LYS A 408 -55.11 20.35 -11.36
C LYS A 408 -53.68 19.81 -11.34
N LEU A 409 -52.75 20.64 -10.90
CA LEU A 409 -51.36 20.31 -10.62
C LEU A 409 -51.05 20.64 -9.15
N GLU A 410 -50.61 19.65 -8.39
CA GLU A 410 -50.17 19.81 -7.00
C GLU A 410 -48.65 19.58 -6.92
N ILE A 411 -47.93 20.51 -6.28
CA ILE A 411 -46.49 20.39 -6.02
C ILE A 411 -46.26 20.43 -4.51
N ILE A 412 -45.67 19.36 -3.97
CA ILE A 412 -45.45 19.19 -2.52
C ILE A 412 -43.96 18.98 -2.27
N THR A 413 -43.38 19.67 -1.29
CA THR A 413 -42.06 19.34 -0.75
C THR A 413 -42.18 18.89 0.70
N LYS A 414 -41.51 17.80 1.05
CA LYS A 414 -41.43 17.27 2.42
C LYS A 414 -40.07 16.62 2.69
N ILE A 415 -39.75 16.40 3.96
CA ILE A 415 -38.65 15.51 4.34
C ILE A 415 -39.11 14.07 4.08
N SER A 416 -38.25 13.23 3.53
CA SER A 416 -38.58 11.85 3.21
C SER A 416 -38.90 11.05 4.47
N ASP A 417 -39.99 10.27 4.42
CA ASP A 417 -40.39 9.37 5.51
C ASP A 417 -39.43 8.16 5.63
N ASP A 418 -38.75 7.81 4.52
CA ASP A 418 -37.84 6.67 4.41
C ASP A 418 -36.43 6.98 4.95
N CYS A 419 -36.01 8.25 4.85
CA CYS A 419 -34.69 8.71 5.29
C CYS A 419 -34.75 10.19 5.68
N GLU A 420 -34.49 10.50 6.96
CA GLU A 420 -34.54 11.88 7.46
C GLU A 420 -33.48 12.81 6.82
N SER A 421 -32.52 12.27 6.06
CA SER A 421 -31.52 13.04 5.32
C SER A 421 -31.88 13.33 3.86
N ASP A 422 -33.11 13.02 3.43
CA ASP A 422 -33.55 13.21 2.05
C ASP A 422 -34.74 14.17 1.95
N ILE A 423 -34.78 14.93 0.86
CA ILE A 423 -35.89 15.78 0.45
C ILE A 423 -36.71 15.05 -0.60
N GLU A 424 -38.01 14.98 -0.37
CA GLU A 424 -38.98 14.45 -1.32
C GLU A 424 -39.79 15.57 -1.95
N ILE A 425 -39.88 15.53 -3.28
CA ILE A 425 -40.64 16.48 -4.10
C ILE A 425 -41.65 15.68 -4.92
N LEU A 426 -42.93 15.98 -4.75
CA LEU A 426 -44.02 15.32 -5.46
C LEU A 426 -44.65 16.28 -6.47
N PHE A 427 -44.74 15.84 -7.72
CA PHE A 427 -45.50 16.49 -8.77
C PHE A 427 -46.70 15.61 -9.11
N LYS A 428 -47.90 16.06 -8.76
CA LYS A 428 -49.15 15.33 -8.99
C LYS A 428 -50.02 16.06 -10.01
N ASP A 429 -50.26 15.42 -11.14
CA ASP A 429 -51.23 15.88 -12.12
C ASP A 429 -52.49 15.01 -12.09
N ASN A 430 -53.62 15.56 -12.53
CA ASN A 430 -54.85 14.79 -12.73
C ASN A 430 -55.14 14.46 -14.20
N GLY A 431 -54.09 14.38 -15.02
CA GLY A 431 -54.16 14.19 -16.47
C GLY A 431 -54.49 12.76 -16.92
N CYS A 432 -54.11 12.42 -18.15
CA CYS A 432 -54.47 11.14 -18.79
C CYS A 432 -53.73 9.91 -18.24
N GLY A 433 -52.71 10.10 -17.40
CA GLY A 433 -51.88 9.00 -16.88
C GLY A 433 -50.88 8.44 -17.90
N ILE A 434 -50.14 7.43 -17.47
CA ILE A 434 -49.13 6.72 -18.26
C ILE A 434 -49.54 5.23 -18.36
N PRO A 435 -49.81 4.72 -19.57
CA PRO A 435 -50.08 3.30 -19.82
C PRO A 435 -48.99 2.37 -19.28
N GLN A 436 -49.38 1.20 -18.79
CA GLN A 436 -48.48 0.27 -18.08
C GLN A 436 -47.37 -0.31 -18.97
N ASP A 437 -47.65 -0.47 -20.26
CA ASP A 437 -46.75 -0.99 -21.29
C ASP A 437 -45.60 -0.03 -21.65
N ILE A 438 -45.71 1.26 -21.31
CA ILE A 438 -44.70 2.26 -21.63
C ILE A 438 -43.96 2.81 -20.41
N ARG A 439 -44.37 2.48 -19.17
CA ARG A 439 -43.79 3.06 -17.93
C ARG A 439 -42.27 2.90 -17.84
N ASP A 440 -41.75 1.74 -18.21
CA ASP A 440 -40.32 1.47 -18.13
C ASP A 440 -39.52 2.20 -19.23
N LYS A 441 -40.20 2.61 -20.31
CA LYS A 441 -39.58 3.23 -21.49
C LYS A 441 -39.58 4.76 -21.44
N ILE A 442 -40.36 5.39 -20.55
CA ILE A 442 -40.48 6.85 -20.53
C ILE A 442 -39.18 7.58 -20.19
N PHE A 443 -38.22 6.88 -19.56
CA PHE A 443 -36.89 7.39 -19.25
C PHE A 443 -35.87 7.07 -20.35
N ASP A 444 -36.24 6.29 -21.38
CA ASP A 444 -35.38 5.99 -22.50
C ASP A 444 -35.20 7.25 -23.38
N PRO A 445 -33.96 7.57 -23.80
CA PRO A 445 -33.72 8.70 -24.69
C PRO A 445 -34.55 8.60 -25.98
N PHE A 446 -35.11 9.75 -26.40
CA PHE A 446 -35.94 9.91 -27.60
C PHE A 446 -37.32 9.22 -27.55
N PHE A 447 -37.68 8.58 -26.43
CA PHE A 447 -39.02 8.04 -26.27
C PHE A 447 -40.05 9.15 -26.05
N THR A 448 -41.09 9.20 -26.89
CA THR A 448 -42.19 10.15 -26.72
C THR A 448 -43.50 9.59 -27.28
N THR A 449 -44.62 9.93 -26.63
CA THR A 449 -45.98 9.63 -27.09
C THR A 449 -46.62 10.81 -27.83
N LYS A 450 -45.92 11.94 -27.95
CA LYS A 450 -46.40 13.15 -28.63
C LYS A 450 -46.21 13.02 -30.15
N GLU A 451 -46.98 13.79 -30.92
CA GLU A 451 -46.83 13.84 -32.38
C GLU A 451 -45.43 14.30 -32.81
N VAL A 452 -45.01 13.88 -34.01
CA VAL A 452 -43.71 14.23 -34.59
C VAL A 452 -43.53 15.76 -34.60
N GLY A 453 -42.51 16.25 -33.90
CA GLY A 453 -42.20 17.67 -33.76
C GLY A 453 -42.77 18.36 -32.51
N GLN A 454 -43.66 17.71 -31.74
CA GLN A 454 -44.21 18.24 -30.48
C GLN A 454 -43.51 17.70 -29.22
N GLY A 455 -42.66 16.68 -29.36
CA GLY A 455 -41.87 16.12 -28.27
C GLY A 455 -40.51 15.65 -28.75
N THR A 456 -39.45 16.07 -28.07
CA THR A 456 -38.08 15.60 -28.36
C THR A 456 -37.79 14.21 -27.79
N GLY A 457 -38.60 13.76 -26.84
CA GLY A 457 -38.38 12.52 -26.08
C GLY A 457 -37.13 12.53 -25.21
N LEU A 458 -36.49 13.69 -25.03
CA LEU A 458 -35.25 13.83 -24.25
C LEU A 458 -35.48 14.33 -22.82
N GLY A 459 -36.66 14.87 -22.53
CA GLY A 459 -36.95 15.53 -21.25
C GLY A 459 -36.71 14.61 -20.05
N LEU A 460 -37.48 13.52 -19.95
CA LEU A 460 -37.41 12.60 -18.80
C LEU A 460 -36.08 11.85 -18.71
N SER A 461 -35.45 11.48 -19.84
CA SER A 461 -34.14 10.84 -19.84
C SER A 461 -33.04 11.76 -19.30
N ILE A 462 -33.10 13.06 -19.65
CA ILE A 462 -32.17 14.07 -19.12
C ILE A 462 -32.49 14.36 -17.66
N SER A 463 -33.78 14.44 -17.28
CA SER A 463 -34.17 14.60 -15.88
C SER A 463 -33.64 13.47 -15.00
N TYR A 464 -33.71 12.22 -15.48
CA TYR A 464 -33.14 11.07 -14.80
C TYR A 464 -31.63 11.19 -14.61
N GLY A 465 -30.90 11.56 -15.67
CA GLY A 465 -29.45 11.79 -15.62
C GLY A 465 -29.07 12.88 -14.61
N ILE A 466 -29.73 14.04 -14.68
CA ILE A 466 -29.50 15.17 -13.77
C ILE A 466 -29.73 14.76 -12.32
N ILE A 467 -30.88 14.15 -12.02
CA ILE A 467 -31.19 13.76 -10.64
C ILE A 467 -30.19 12.72 -10.11
N ARG A 468 -29.75 11.78 -10.96
CA ARG A 468 -28.70 10.82 -10.59
C ARG A 468 -27.35 11.48 -10.32
N ASP A 469 -26.96 12.48 -11.12
CA ASP A 469 -25.73 13.25 -10.91
C ASP A 469 -25.80 14.06 -9.59
N HIS A 470 -27.00 14.37 -9.12
CA HIS A 470 -27.29 14.95 -7.80
C HIS A 470 -27.43 13.92 -6.67
N GLN A 471 -27.02 12.67 -6.91
CA GLN A 471 -27.14 11.55 -5.97
C GLN A 471 -28.58 11.27 -5.52
N GLY A 472 -29.55 11.72 -6.32
CA GLY A 472 -30.97 11.54 -6.06
C GLY A 472 -31.59 10.44 -6.91
N SER A 473 -32.92 10.34 -6.83
CA SER A 473 -33.70 9.42 -7.65
C SER A 473 -35.03 10.03 -8.11
N ILE A 474 -35.53 9.58 -9.26
CA ILE A 474 -36.82 10.02 -9.82
C ILE A 474 -37.64 8.80 -10.26
N HIS A 475 -38.88 8.71 -9.77
CA HIS A 475 -39.75 7.57 -10.00
C HIS A 475 -41.21 7.99 -10.14
N ILE A 476 -42.02 7.11 -10.75
CA ILE A 476 -43.48 7.21 -10.70
C ILE A 476 -43.96 6.43 -9.49
N VAL A 477 -44.72 7.09 -8.61
CA VAL A 477 -45.32 6.44 -7.43
C VAL A 477 -46.70 5.90 -7.78
N GLU A 478 -47.46 6.69 -8.54
CA GLU A 478 -48.84 6.37 -8.91
C GLU A 478 -49.12 6.87 -10.32
N THR A 479 -49.77 6.06 -11.14
CA THR A 479 -50.28 6.51 -12.44
C THR A 479 -51.49 5.71 -12.85
N SER A 480 -52.54 6.40 -13.30
CA SER A 480 -53.78 5.84 -13.79
C SER A 480 -54.50 6.85 -14.69
N ALA A 481 -55.68 6.49 -15.21
CA ALA A 481 -56.52 7.46 -15.92
C ALA A 481 -56.93 8.67 -15.05
N ALA A 482 -56.74 8.61 -13.73
CA ALA A 482 -56.98 9.73 -12.82
C ALA A 482 -55.83 10.76 -12.78
N GLY A 483 -54.62 10.40 -13.23
CA GLY A 483 -53.44 11.28 -13.15
C GLY A 483 -52.13 10.52 -12.95
N THR A 484 -51.03 11.28 -12.78
CA THR A 484 -49.70 10.74 -12.47
C THR A 484 -49.05 11.48 -11.31
N VAL A 485 -48.29 10.74 -10.49
CA VAL A 485 -47.47 11.25 -9.41
C VAL A 485 -46.01 10.90 -9.65
N PHE A 486 -45.20 11.92 -9.96
CA PHE A 486 -43.76 11.81 -9.99
C PHE A 486 -43.17 12.16 -8.61
N ARG A 487 -42.24 11.34 -8.13
CA ARG A 487 -41.47 11.53 -6.89
C ARG A 487 -40.01 11.74 -7.25
N VAL A 488 -39.46 12.87 -6.83
CA VAL A 488 -38.04 13.20 -6.89
C VAL A 488 -37.48 13.20 -5.48
N ILE A 489 -36.36 12.50 -5.27
CA ILE A 489 -35.68 12.38 -3.99
C ILE A 489 -34.28 12.96 -4.14
N LEU A 490 -33.87 13.88 -3.26
CA LEU A 490 -32.55 14.50 -3.26
C LEU A 490 -31.96 14.49 -1.83
N PRO A 491 -30.68 14.10 -1.66
CA PRO A 491 -30.05 14.09 -0.34
C PRO A 491 -29.73 15.51 0.17
N PHE A 492 -29.73 15.67 1.49
CA PHE A 492 -29.31 16.89 2.14
C PHE A 492 -27.84 17.19 1.81
N SER A 493 -27.53 18.48 1.66
CA SER A 493 -26.15 18.94 1.73
C SER A 493 -25.67 18.70 3.16
N ALA A 494 -24.83 17.69 3.38
CA ALA A 494 -24.12 17.54 4.63
C ALA A 494 -23.40 18.87 4.92
N SER A 495 -23.90 19.65 5.87
CA SER A 495 -23.10 20.75 6.40
C SER A 495 -21.84 20.11 6.97
N ASN A 496 -20.67 20.49 6.48
CA ASN A 496 -19.40 20.26 7.16
C ASN A 496 -19.44 20.94 8.54
N THR A 497 -20.13 20.30 9.49
CA THR A 497 -19.97 20.49 10.93
C THR A 497 -19.02 19.42 11.45
N GLU A 498 -17.93 19.15 10.72
CA GLU A 498 -16.70 18.68 11.35
C GLU A 498 -15.88 19.92 11.69
N THR A 499 -16.09 20.45 12.90
CA THR A 499 -15.11 21.30 13.55
C THR A 499 -13.78 20.54 13.55
N PRO A 500 -12.69 21.04 12.94
CA PRO A 500 -11.43 20.34 13.03
C PRO A 500 -11.00 20.33 14.49
N LEU A 501 -10.98 19.14 15.10
CA LEU A 501 -10.32 18.92 16.39
C LEU A 501 -8.90 19.49 16.29
N PRO A 502 -8.47 20.36 17.22
CA PRO A 502 -7.13 20.90 17.20
C PRO A 502 -6.15 19.72 17.30
N ARG A 503 -5.31 19.56 16.26
CA ARG A 503 -4.19 18.62 16.29
C ARG A 503 -3.27 19.01 17.44
N THR A 504 -3.33 18.27 18.53
CA THR A 504 -2.26 18.23 19.52
C THR A 504 -1.08 17.49 18.90
N LEU A 505 0.01 18.22 18.69
CA LEU A 505 1.32 17.67 18.33
C LEU A 505 1.91 16.93 19.53
N PRO A 506 2.49 15.73 19.34
CA PRO A 506 3.68 15.29 20.06
C PRO A 506 4.96 15.69 19.34
#